data_AF-A0A965BCI7-F1
#
_entry.id   AF-A0A965BCI7-F1
#
_cell.length_a   1.000
_cell.length_b   1.000
_cell.length_c   1.000
_cell.angle_alpha   90.00
_cell.angle_beta   90.00
_cell.angle_gamma   90.00
#
_symmetry.space_group_name_H-M   'P 1'
#
loop_
_entity.id
_entity.type
_entity.pdbx_description
1 polymer ?
#
loop_
_entity_poly.entity_id
_entity_poly.type
_entity_poly.pdbx_seq_one_letter_code
_entity_poly.pdbx_strand_id
1 'polypeptide(L)'
;PYTNEFLDRYRSAQIARNRRITAWVKTTLAELKAEGRGDEEFCFVVHGTMADPRWLDPAVDPNERTPGTCYLGDPRWVNTSPVGLARYCTLRSWLSQWSYDDAHGDGVTCGRDVAVPTLVIGNLADDACTPSHTRRLFEAIGYSDKELHEIPGATHYYAGPQQRDALNTAVGVISDWLARHEFAGSVS
;
A
#
# COMPACT_ATOMS: atom_id res chain seq x y z
N PRO A 1 -10.08 15.32 15.95
CA PRO A 1 -8.82 15.22 15.17
C PRO A 1 -7.62 14.90 16.07
N TYR A 2 -6.70 14.06 15.62
CA TYR A 2 -5.43 13.76 16.28
C TYR A 2 -4.46 14.93 16.12
N THR A 3 -3.64 15.19 17.14
CA THR A 3 -2.59 16.21 17.06
C THR A 3 -1.40 15.71 16.27
N ASN A 4 -0.61 16.62 15.68
CA ASN A 4 0.64 16.25 15.01
C ASN A 4 1.60 15.52 15.96
N GLU A 5 1.70 15.97 17.21
CA GLU A 5 2.50 15.29 18.25
C GLU A 5 2.07 13.83 18.45
N PHE A 6 0.76 13.56 18.50
CA PHE A 6 0.26 12.20 18.59
C PHE A 6 0.65 11.37 17.36
N LEU A 7 0.48 11.93 16.15
CA LEU A 7 0.78 11.23 14.90
C LEU A 7 2.27 10.90 14.77
N ASP A 8 3.15 11.83 15.15
CA ASP A 8 4.60 11.64 15.10
C ASP A 8 5.06 10.58 16.10
N ARG A 9 4.52 10.62 17.33
CA ARG A 9 4.75 9.57 18.33
C ARG A 9 4.24 8.21 17.84
N TYR A 10 3.05 8.18 17.23
CA TYR A 10 2.44 6.96 16.72
C TYR A 10 3.29 6.31 15.62
N ARG A 11 3.69 7.09 14.61
CA ARG A 11 4.54 6.64 13.49
C ARG A 11 5.89 6.12 14.01
N SER A 12 6.52 6.85 14.92
CA SER A 12 7.78 6.44 15.55
C SER A 12 7.64 5.11 16.30
N ALA A 13 6.53 4.92 17.02
CA ALA A 13 6.25 3.67 17.73
C ALA A 13 5.99 2.49 16.78
N GLN A 14 5.34 2.70 15.63
CA GLN A 14 5.15 1.66 14.61
C GLN A 14 6.47 1.24 13.97
N ILE A 15 7.36 2.18 13.64
CA ILE A 15 8.70 1.86 13.13
C ILE A 15 9.50 1.08 14.19
N ALA A 16 9.49 1.54 15.44
CA ALA A 16 10.18 0.85 16.53
C ALA A 16 9.63 -0.58 16.75
N ARG A 17 8.31 -0.77 16.61
CA ARG A 17 7.68 -2.09 16.67
C ARG A 17 8.13 -2.97 15.52
N ASN A 18 8.12 -2.46 14.29
CA ASN A 18 8.59 -3.18 13.11
C ASN A 18 10.03 -3.67 13.30
N ARG A 19 10.93 -2.77 13.72
CA ARG A 19 12.34 -3.09 14.01
C ARG A 19 12.52 -4.18 15.07
N ARG A 20 11.69 -4.21 16.11
CA ARG A 20 11.72 -5.30 17.12
C ARG A 20 11.32 -6.64 16.52
N ILE A 21 10.29 -6.69 15.68
CA ILE A 21 9.87 -7.91 14.97
C ILE A 21 11.01 -8.37 14.04
N THR A 22 11.56 -7.45 13.24
CA THR A 22 12.70 -7.74 12.35
C THR A 22 13.91 -8.28 13.09
N ALA A 23 14.27 -7.70 14.24
CA ALA A 23 15.38 -8.20 15.06
C ALA A 23 15.13 -9.63 15.53
N TRP A 24 13.93 -9.92 16.05
CA TRP A 24 13.54 -11.28 16.44
C TRP A 24 13.59 -12.25 15.27
N VAL A 25 13.03 -11.87 14.10
CA VAL A 25 13.07 -12.67 12.87
C VAL A 25 14.50 -13.04 12.46
N LYS A 26 15.42 -12.07 12.46
CA LYS A 26 16.83 -12.28 12.13
C LYS A 26 17.52 -13.22 13.12
N THR A 27 17.25 -13.06 14.42
CA THR A 27 17.77 -13.96 15.46
C THR A 27 17.29 -15.38 15.24
N THR A 28 15.99 -15.60 15.03
CA THR A 28 15.42 -16.94 14.82
C THR A 28 15.97 -17.62 13.56
N LEU A 29 16.14 -16.88 12.45
CA LEU A 29 16.80 -17.41 11.25
C LEU A 29 18.26 -17.81 11.51
N ALA A 30 18.99 -17.03 12.31
CA ALA A 30 20.37 -17.34 12.67
C ALA A 30 20.47 -18.59 13.56
N GLU A 31 19.54 -18.76 14.51
CA GLU A 31 19.42 -19.95 15.37
C GLU A 31 19.15 -21.21 14.54
N LEU A 32 18.14 -21.18 13.67
CA LEU A 32 17.84 -22.29 12.75
C LEU A 32 19.06 -22.68 11.91
N LYS A 33 19.78 -21.69 11.38
CA LYS A 33 21.00 -21.95 10.60
C LYS A 33 22.10 -22.59 11.45
N ALA A 34 22.31 -22.13 12.69
CA ALA A 34 23.32 -22.66 13.60
C ALA A 34 23.05 -24.12 14.01
N GLU A 35 21.77 -24.52 14.05
CA GLU A 35 21.33 -25.89 14.34
C GLU A 35 21.38 -26.83 13.11
N GLY A 36 21.83 -26.35 11.95
CA GLY A 36 21.83 -27.12 10.70
C GLY A 36 20.45 -27.21 10.03
N ARG A 37 19.49 -26.38 10.47
CA ARG A 37 18.09 -26.32 10.01
C ARG A 37 17.83 -25.09 9.14
N GLY A 38 18.84 -24.67 8.39
CA GLY A 38 18.81 -23.40 7.63
C GLY A 38 17.70 -23.30 6.58
N ASP A 39 17.19 -24.43 6.08
CA ASP A 39 16.11 -24.48 5.09
C ASP A 39 14.71 -24.51 5.74
N GLU A 40 14.62 -24.63 7.06
CA GLU A 40 13.36 -24.57 7.79
C GLU A 40 12.81 -23.14 7.88
N GLU A 41 11.53 -23.05 8.27
CA GLU A 41 10.77 -21.81 8.31
C GLU A 41 9.89 -21.76 9.57
N PHE A 42 9.58 -20.55 10.03
CA PHE A 42 8.65 -20.32 11.14
C PHE A 42 7.61 -19.28 10.76
N CYS A 43 6.34 -19.60 11.01
CA CYS A 43 5.24 -18.71 10.72
C CYS A 43 4.75 -18.01 11.98
N PHE A 44 4.39 -16.73 11.87
CA PHE A 44 3.92 -15.92 12.98
C PHE A 44 2.85 -14.92 12.55
N VAL A 45 2.15 -14.37 13.55
CA VAL A 45 1.07 -13.40 13.37
C VAL A 45 1.50 -12.02 13.83
N VAL A 46 1.25 -11.02 12.98
CA VAL A 46 1.41 -9.60 13.26
C VAL A 46 0.04 -8.98 13.45
N HIS A 47 -0.22 -8.50 14.66
CA HIS A 47 -1.52 -7.89 15.00
C HIS A 47 -1.58 -6.41 14.61
N GLY A 48 -2.79 -5.88 14.42
CA GLY A 48 -2.97 -4.42 14.31
C GLY A 48 -2.40 -3.79 13.03
N THR A 49 -2.27 -4.55 11.94
CA THR A 49 -1.63 -4.08 10.69
C THR A 49 -2.45 -3.04 9.94
N MET A 50 -3.73 -2.85 10.30
CA MET A 50 -4.63 -1.84 9.75
C MET A 50 -4.95 -0.72 10.74
N ALA A 51 -4.19 -0.60 11.83
CA ALA A 51 -4.36 0.47 12.81
C ALA A 51 -3.72 1.78 12.31
N ASP A 52 -4.21 2.36 11.22
CA ASP A 52 -3.76 3.70 10.79
C ASP A 52 -4.74 4.78 11.30
N PRO A 53 -4.25 5.83 11.98
CA PRO A 53 -5.10 6.94 12.43
C PRO A 53 -5.92 7.60 11.31
N ARG A 54 -5.46 7.53 10.06
CA ARG A 54 -6.17 8.06 8.88
C ARG A 54 -7.55 7.45 8.66
N TRP A 55 -7.77 6.21 9.10
CA TRP A 55 -9.08 5.57 8.98
C TRP A 55 -10.09 6.10 9.98
N LEU A 56 -9.64 6.75 11.06
CA LEU A 56 -10.53 7.29 12.11
C LEU A 56 -10.65 8.81 12.05
N ASP A 57 -9.59 9.50 11.62
CA ASP A 57 -9.56 10.96 11.53
C ASP A 57 -9.40 11.42 10.07
N PRO A 58 -10.45 11.99 9.46
CA PRO A 58 -10.41 12.47 8.08
C PRO A 58 -9.50 13.68 7.87
N ALA A 59 -9.08 14.36 8.94
CA ALA A 59 -8.10 15.45 8.82
C ALA A 59 -6.68 14.95 8.52
N VAL A 60 -6.38 13.68 8.81
CA VAL A 60 -5.09 13.09 8.49
C VAL A 60 -5.12 12.61 7.04
N ASP A 61 -4.32 13.23 6.18
CA ASP A 61 -4.28 12.94 4.74
C ASP A 61 -5.67 13.00 4.07
N PRO A 62 -6.31 14.19 4.03
CA PRO A 62 -7.72 14.33 3.65
C PRO A 62 -8.02 13.86 2.22
N ASN A 63 -9.12 13.13 2.05
CA ASN A 63 -9.68 12.74 0.76
C ASN A 63 -11.20 12.46 0.90
N GLU A 64 -11.83 11.89 -0.13
CA GLU A 64 -13.27 11.62 -0.19
C GLU A 64 -13.68 10.29 0.48
N ARG A 65 -12.77 9.63 1.21
CA ARG A 65 -13.06 8.35 1.88
C ARG A 65 -14.14 8.52 2.96
N THR A 66 -14.88 7.44 3.22
CA THR A 66 -15.79 7.37 4.36
C THR A 66 -14.98 7.23 5.67
N PRO A 67 -15.09 8.16 6.63
CA PRO A 67 -14.43 8.02 7.93
C PRO A 67 -14.89 6.76 8.68
N GLY A 68 -14.00 6.16 9.45
CA GLY A 68 -14.26 4.92 10.19
C GLY A 68 -14.18 3.64 9.35
N THR A 69 -13.75 3.73 8.09
CA THR A 69 -13.65 2.60 7.16
C THR A 69 -12.26 2.51 6.54
N CYS A 70 -11.83 1.29 6.23
CA CYS A 70 -10.71 0.99 5.34
C CYS A 70 -11.19 0.00 4.26
N TYR A 71 -10.35 -0.29 3.26
CA TYR A 71 -10.70 -1.15 2.12
C TYR A 71 -11.13 -2.59 2.47
N LEU A 72 -10.90 -3.03 3.71
CA LEU A 72 -11.34 -4.33 4.26
C LEU A 72 -12.54 -4.21 5.22
N GLY A 73 -13.12 -3.02 5.40
CA GLY A 73 -14.24 -2.73 6.29
C GLY A 73 -13.84 -1.92 7.53
N ASP A 74 -14.49 -2.18 8.66
CA ASP A 74 -14.24 -1.48 9.93
C ASP A 74 -12.84 -1.83 10.48
N PRO A 75 -11.94 -0.84 10.63
CA PRO A 75 -10.57 -1.05 11.10
C PRO A 75 -10.46 -1.81 12.43
N ARG A 76 -11.44 -1.66 13.34
CA ARG A 76 -11.44 -2.37 14.64
C ARG A 76 -11.48 -3.88 14.43
N TRP A 77 -12.29 -4.36 13.48
CA TRP A 77 -12.47 -5.78 13.19
C TRP A 77 -11.36 -6.29 12.28
N VAL A 78 -10.96 -5.50 11.28
CA VAL A 78 -9.92 -5.89 10.34
C VAL A 78 -8.58 -6.14 11.06
N ASN A 79 -8.26 -5.36 12.09
CA ASN A 79 -7.06 -5.55 12.91
C ASN A 79 -6.96 -6.93 13.59
N THR A 80 -8.09 -7.62 13.79
CA THR A 80 -8.15 -8.98 14.31
C THR A 80 -8.61 -10.02 13.28
N SER A 81 -8.92 -9.60 12.05
CA SER A 81 -9.35 -10.44 10.93
C SER A 81 -8.21 -11.22 10.27
N PRO A 82 -8.42 -12.47 9.80
CA PRO A 82 -7.40 -13.27 9.13
C PRO A 82 -6.91 -12.69 7.79
N VAL A 83 -7.66 -11.78 7.16
CA VAL A 83 -7.34 -11.26 5.80
C VAL A 83 -6.46 -10.02 5.78
N GLY A 84 -6.02 -9.52 6.94
CA GLY A 84 -5.20 -8.31 7.01
C GLY A 84 -3.84 -8.48 6.32
N LEU A 85 -3.42 -7.47 5.56
CA LEU A 85 -2.07 -7.42 4.99
C LEU A 85 -1.01 -7.56 6.08
N ALA A 86 0.09 -8.24 5.74
CA ALA A 86 1.19 -8.57 6.64
C ALA A 86 0.82 -9.38 7.89
N ARG A 87 -0.45 -9.79 8.07
CA ARG A 87 -0.88 -10.45 9.30
C ARG A 87 -0.19 -11.78 9.49
N TYR A 88 -0.23 -12.64 8.49
CA TYR A 88 0.46 -13.92 8.52
C TYR A 88 1.76 -13.80 7.75
N CYS A 89 2.88 -14.08 8.40
CA CYS A 89 4.20 -14.02 7.81
C CYS A 89 4.98 -15.28 8.12
N THR A 90 5.86 -15.66 7.20
CA THR A 90 7.04 -16.45 7.54
C THR A 90 8.19 -15.51 7.94
N LEU A 91 9.28 -16.04 8.51
CA LEU A 91 10.47 -15.23 8.82
C LEU A 91 10.98 -14.52 7.57
N ARG A 92 11.10 -15.26 6.45
CA ARG A 92 11.61 -14.71 5.19
C ARG A 92 10.62 -13.79 4.49
N SER A 93 9.32 -14.08 4.54
CA SER A 93 8.32 -13.20 3.93
C SER A 93 8.28 -11.84 4.63
N TRP A 94 8.49 -11.81 5.96
CA TRP A 94 8.63 -10.57 6.71
C TRP A 94 9.80 -9.72 6.22
N LEU A 95 11.00 -10.31 6.11
CA LEU A 95 12.18 -9.57 5.62
C LEU A 95 12.01 -9.09 4.18
N SER A 96 11.37 -9.89 3.34
CA SER A 96 11.16 -9.57 1.93
C SER A 96 10.16 -8.42 1.71
N GLN A 97 9.06 -8.40 2.46
CA GLN A 97 7.91 -7.54 2.13
C GLN A 97 7.58 -6.48 3.18
N TRP A 98 7.89 -6.73 4.46
CA TRP A 98 7.30 -5.97 5.57
C TRP A 98 8.32 -5.35 6.53
N SER A 99 9.58 -5.78 6.51
CA SER A 99 10.65 -5.17 7.31
C SER A 99 10.92 -3.75 6.82
N TYR A 100 10.85 -2.79 7.74
CA TYR A 100 10.99 -1.37 7.42
C TYR A 100 12.37 -1.02 6.85
N ASP A 101 13.44 -1.64 7.36
CA ASP A 101 14.82 -1.33 6.95
C ASP A 101 15.40 -2.35 5.94
N ASP A 102 14.76 -3.51 5.75
CA ASP A 102 15.30 -4.59 4.91
C ASP A 102 14.48 -4.91 3.66
N ALA A 103 13.19 -4.58 3.62
CA ALA A 103 12.37 -4.85 2.44
C ALA A 103 12.81 -3.92 1.31
N HIS A 104 12.95 -4.49 0.10
CA HIS A 104 13.34 -3.71 -1.09
C HIS A 104 12.13 -3.13 -1.85
N GLY A 105 10.91 -3.39 -1.37
CA GLY A 105 9.68 -2.88 -1.99
C GLY A 105 9.39 -1.43 -1.64
N ASP A 106 10.07 -0.48 -2.30
CA ASP A 106 9.80 0.95 -2.17
C ASP A 106 9.50 1.58 -3.55
N GLY A 107 8.23 1.89 -3.78
CA GLY A 107 7.76 2.48 -5.04
C GLY A 107 8.34 3.88 -5.33
N VAL A 108 8.67 4.67 -4.32
CA VAL A 108 9.27 6.02 -4.50
C VAL A 108 10.74 5.87 -4.91
N THR A 109 11.45 4.91 -4.34
CA THR A 109 12.83 4.61 -4.73
C THR A 109 12.86 3.99 -6.12
N CYS A 110 12.08 2.93 -6.37
CA CYS A 110 12.04 2.21 -7.65
C CYS A 110 11.44 3.04 -8.79
N GLY A 111 10.51 3.97 -8.51
CA GLY A 111 9.90 4.83 -9.52
C GLY A 111 10.92 5.62 -10.34
N ARG A 112 12.07 5.95 -9.74
CA ARG A 112 13.15 6.70 -10.40
C ARG A 112 13.78 5.95 -11.57
N ASP A 113 13.74 4.61 -11.53
CA ASP A 113 14.33 3.75 -12.55
C ASP A 113 13.34 3.46 -13.70
N VAL A 114 12.09 3.90 -13.58
CA VAL A 114 11.09 3.77 -14.65
C VAL A 114 11.55 4.61 -15.85
N ALA A 115 11.73 3.93 -16.98
CA ALA A 115 12.28 4.50 -18.22
C ALA A 115 11.31 4.39 -19.41
N VAL A 116 10.02 4.21 -19.15
CA VAL A 116 8.97 4.01 -20.15
C VAL A 116 7.78 4.95 -19.87
N PRO A 117 6.96 5.27 -20.90
CA PRO A 117 5.73 6.04 -20.70
C PRO A 117 4.88 5.43 -19.58
N THR A 118 4.39 6.27 -18.67
CA THR A 118 3.68 5.79 -17.47
C THR A 118 2.41 6.57 -17.20
N LEU A 119 1.29 5.84 -17.12
CA LEU A 119 0.03 6.35 -16.59
C LEU A 119 -0.10 5.97 -15.11
N VAL A 120 -0.38 6.95 -14.25
CA VAL A 120 -0.75 6.74 -12.85
C VAL A 120 -2.21 7.14 -12.65
N ILE A 121 -3.00 6.25 -12.08
CA ILE A 121 -4.40 6.53 -11.70
C ILE A 121 -4.53 6.52 -10.18
N GLY A 122 -5.08 7.60 -9.63
CA GLY A 122 -5.41 7.74 -8.21
C GLY A 122 -6.91 7.77 -7.96
N ASN A 123 -7.35 7.20 -6.84
CA ASN A 123 -8.75 7.17 -6.45
C ASN A 123 -8.98 8.17 -5.30
N LEU A 124 -9.91 9.12 -5.48
CA LEU A 124 -10.08 10.21 -4.52
C LEU A 124 -10.84 9.81 -3.26
N ALA A 125 -11.61 8.71 -3.28
CA ALA A 125 -12.24 8.13 -2.10
C ALA A 125 -11.52 6.85 -1.61
N ASP A 126 -10.24 6.69 -1.96
CA ASP A 126 -9.46 5.50 -1.60
C ASP A 126 -9.26 5.37 -0.07
N ASP A 127 -9.54 4.17 0.43
CA ASP A 127 -9.54 3.76 1.83
C ASP A 127 -8.45 2.70 2.14
N ALA A 128 -7.43 2.63 1.29
CA ALA A 128 -6.18 1.90 1.46
C ALA A 128 -4.95 2.76 1.11
N CYS A 129 -4.97 3.35 -0.08
CA CYS A 129 -3.92 4.12 -0.72
C CYS A 129 -4.42 5.54 -1.00
N THR A 130 -4.30 6.40 0.01
CA THR A 130 -4.73 7.80 -0.08
C THR A 130 -4.05 8.56 -1.24
N PRO A 131 -4.64 9.65 -1.74
CA PRO A 131 -4.08 10.43 -2.86
C PRO A 131 -2.63 10.88 -2.67
N SER A 132 -2.19 11.13 -1.43
CA SER A 132 -0.78 11.47 -1.15
C SER A 132 0.18 10.32 -1.51
N HIS A 133 -0.25 9.06 -1.46
CA HIS A 133 0.54 7.92 -1.90
C HIS A 133 0.71 7.94 -3.43
N THR A 134 -0.40 8.08 -4.16
CA THR A 134 -0.41 8.17 -5.62
C THR A 134 0.46 9.32 -6.13
N ARG A 135 0.32 10.51 -5.55
CA ARG A 135 1.08 11.70 -5.95
C ARG A 135 2.58 11.52 -5.73
N ARG A 136 3.00 10.98 -4.57
CA ARG A 136 4.41 10.69 -4.30
C ARG A 136 4.98 9.66 -5.28
N LEU A 137 4.20 8.64 -5.65
CA LEU A 137 4.62 7.66 -6.66
C LEU A 137 4.78 8.34 -8.03
N PHE A 138 3.80 9.13 -8.45
CA PHE A 138 3.85 9.87 -9.71
C PHE A 138 5.05 10.83 -9.78
N GLU A 139 5.27 11.62 -8.73
CA GLU A 139 6.40 12.54 -8.61
C GLU A 139 7.73 11.81 -8.71
N ALA A 140 7.85 10.62 -8.14
CA ALA A 140 9.05 9.81 -8.13
C ALA A 140 9.42 9.19 -9.49
N ILE A 141 8.46 9.04 -10.41
CA ILE A 141 8.72 8.47 -11.74
C ILE A 141 9.80 9.28 -12.47
N GLY A 142 10.89 8.60 -12.84
CA GLY A 142 12.05 9.22 -13.50
C GLY A 142 11.82 9.57 -14.98
N TYR A 143 10.87 8.91 -15.64
CA TYR A 143 10.52 9.19 -17.02
C TYR A 143 9.66 10.45 -17.18
N SER A 144 9.95 11.26 -18.20
CA SER A 144 9.25 12.53 -18.42
C SER A 144 7.86 12.36 -19.04
N ASP A 145 7.67 11.32 -19.85
CA ASP A 145 6.37 11.00 -20.42
C ASP A 145 5.55 10.24 -19.37
N LYS A 146 4.88 11.02 -18.51
CA LYS A 146 4.05 10.50 -17.44
C LYS A 146 2.79 11.33 -17.28
N GLU A 147 1.69 10.63 -17.04
CA GLU A 147 0.38 11.25 -16.85
C GLU A 147 -0.22 10.79 -15.50
N LEU A 148 -0.86 11.72 -14.79
CA LEU A 148 -1.61 11.45 -13.56
C LEU A 148 -3.08 11.77 -13.79
N HIS A 149 -3.95 10.79 -13.54
CA HIS A 149 -5.39 10.98 -13.51
C HIS A 149 -5.95 10.61 -12.14
N GLU A 150 -6.79 11.46 -11.58
CA GLU A 150 -7.49 11.19 -10.33
C GLU A 150 -8.98 10.99 -10.60
N ILE A 151 -9.58 9.93 -10.04
CA ILE A 151 -10.98 9.57 -10.25
C ILE A 151 -11.80 9.97 -9.01
N PRO A 152 -12.67 10.99 -9.11
CA PRO A 152 -13.57 11.38 -8.03
C PRO A 152 -14.51 10.24 -7.61
N GLY A 153 -14.76 10.13 -6.31
CA GLY A 153 -15.65 9.17 -5.69
C GLY A 153 -15.20 7.70 -5.77
N ALA A 154 -14.07 7.41 -6.41
CA ALA A 154 -13.56 6.06 -6.56
C ALA A 154 -12.98 5.52 -5.25
N THR A 155 -13.40 4.33 -4.84
CA THR A 155 -12.80 3.57 -3.74
C THR A 155 -11.67 2.69 -4.24
N HIS A 156 -10.94 2.03 -3.32
CA HIS A 156 -9.76 1.25 -3.68
C HIS A 156 -10.01 0.17 -4.75
N TYR A 157 -11.15 -0.51 -4.69
CA TYR A 157 -11.49 -1.62 -5.58
C TYR A 157 -12.63 -1.34 -6.57
N TYR A 158 -13.18 -0.12 -6.60
CA TYR A 158 -14.42 0.16 -7.31
C TYR A 158 -15.54 -0.86 -6.99
N ALA A 159 -15.61 -1.29 -5.73
CA ALA A 159 -16.48 -2.39 -5.33
C ALA A 159 -17.94 -1.95 -5.22
N GLY A 160 -18.83 -2.76 -5.80
CA GLY A 160 -20.27 -2.60 -5.70
C GLY A 160 -20.91 -1.78 -6.83
N PRO A 161 -22.25 -1.82 -6.96
CA PRO A 161 -22.95 -1.19 -8.08
C PRO A 161 -22.72 0.33 -8.20
N GLN A 162 -22.52 1.03 -7.09
CA GLN A 162 -22.34 2.48 -7.03
C GLN A 162 -20.98 2.93 -7.59
N GLN A 163 -20.04 2.01 -7.77
CA GLN A 163 -18.69 2.30 -8.24
C GLN A 163 -18.49 2.00 -9.74
N ARG A 164 -19.53 1.52 -10.44
CA ARG A 164 -19.45 1.17 -11.87
C ARG A 164 -19.10 2.37 -12.75
N ASP A 165 -19.64 3.54 -12.47
CA ASP A 165 -19.36 4.74 -13.28
C ASP A 165 -17.92 5.22 -13.08
N ALA A 166 -17.41 5.19 -11.85
CA ALA A 166 -16.01 5.47 -11.55
C ALA A 166 -15.06 4.46 -12.21
N LEU A 167 -15.41 3.16 -12.19
CA LEU A 167 -14.68 2.12 -12.89
C LEU A 167 -14.66 2.35 -14.40
N ASN A 168 -15.83 2.64 -15.00
CA ASN A 168 -15.94 2.93 -16.43
C ASN A 168 -15.09 4.15 -16.82
N THR A 169 -15.05 5.17 -15.97
CA THR A 169 -14.20 6.35 -16.16
C THR A 169 -12.72 5.97 -16.16
N ALA A 170 -12.28 5.19 -15.17
CA ALA A 170 -10.90 4.71 -15.08
C ALA A 170 -10.50 3.87 -16.30
N VAL A 171 -11.36 2.94 -16.73
CA VAL A 171 -11.16 2.12 -17.93
C VAL A 171 -11.10 2.99 -19.20
N GLY A 172 -11.94 4.01 -19.30
CA GLY A 172 -11.91 4.97 -20.41
C GLY A 172 -10.58 5.71 -20.49
N VAL A 173 -10.08 6.21 -19.36
CA VAL A 173 -8.76 6.87 -19.28
C VAL A 173 -7.64 5.93 -19.69
N ILE A 174 -7.63 4.68 -19.19
CA ILE A 174 -6.63 3.67 -19.56
C ILE A 174 -6.68 3.40 -21.07
N SER A 175 -7.88 3.22 -21.62
CA SER A 175 -8.06 2.88 -23.04
C SER A 175 -7.61 4.00 -23.96
N ASP A 176 -7.98 5.25 -23.65
CA ASP A 176 -7.53 6.43 -24.39
C ASP A 176 -6.00 6.57 -24.34
N TRP A 177 -5.42 6.47 -23.14
CA TRP A 177 -3.98 6.57 -22.96
C TRP A 177 -3.22 5.52 -23.78
N LEU A 178 -3.65 4.26 -23.72
CA LEU A 178 -3.06 3.18 -24.52
C LEU A 178 -3.19 3.44 -26.03
N ALA A 179 -4.31 3.99 -26.49
CA ALA A 179 -4.50 4.31 -27.91
C ALA A 179 -3.58 5.46 -28.36
N ARG A 180 -3.45 6.53 -27.56
CA ARG A 180 -2.56 7.67 -27.85
C ARG A 180 -1.08 7.29 -27.91
N HIS A 181 -0.68 6.25 -27.16
CA HIS A 181 0.69 5.73 -27.14
C HIS A 181 0.89 4.55 -28.10
N GLU A 182 -0.10 4.23 -28.93
CA GLU A 182 -0.05 3.12 -29.90
C GLU A 182 0.22 1.76 -29.23
N PHE A 183 -0.17 1.60 -27.96
CA PHE A 183 -0.03 0.37 -27.18
C PHE A 183 -1.27 -0.53 -27.27
N ALA A 184 -2.41 0.03 -27.67
CA ALA A 184 -3.57 -0.77 -28.04
C ALA A 184 -3.27 -1.45 -29.39
N GLY A 185 -3.04 -2.77 -29.37
CA GLY A 185 -2.86 -3.54 -30.59
C GLY A 185 -4.01 -3.25 -31.58
N SER A 186 -3.70 -3.20 -32.88
CA SER A 186 -4.72 -3.05 -33.91
C SER A 186 -5.78 -4.12 -33.71
N VAL A 187 -7.02 -3.72 -33.39
CA VAL A 187 -8.15 -4.65 -33.41
C VAL A 187 -8.34 -5.03 -34.88
N SER A 188 -7.84 -6.20 -35.26
CA SER A 188 -8.07 -6.80 -36.59
C SER A 188 -9.48 -7.34 -36.69
#